data_AF-A0A7W1SS55-F1
#
_entry.id   AF-A0A7W1SS55-F1
#
_cell.length_a   1.000
_cell.length_b   1.000
_cell.length_c   1.000
_cell.angle_alpha   90.00
_cell.angle_beta   90.00
_cell.angle_gamma   90.00
#
_symmetry.space_group_name_H-M   'P 1'
#
loop_
_entity.id
_entity.type
_entity.pdbx_description
1 polymer ?
#
loop_
_entity_poly.entity_id
_entity_poly.type
_entity_poly.pdbx_seq_one_letter_code
_entity_poly.pdbx_strand_id
1 'polypeptide(L)'
;ESARWRTGEPAAGEVALAGPRVLLGDGHVVVPWREDIRYTRRRSGYHGGASLAEMAVPILVLLPSVDLLPAGWSVIAPESTVPDWWTGRPVAERPAPITKVTPRRRNPVADTDGLFEVPEPAPAPPASLGSRVVASPVYDVQRKFVPRAPDRPAVAALVDTLVSADGRMSPVAVAAAVGRASRDPDFVVATVQRLLNVEGYPVLSVEGGRTVRLNVDLLCQQFGVTT
;
A
#
# COMPACT_ATOMS: atom_id res chain seq x y z
N GLU A 1 33.07 -2.00 -28.99
CA GLU A 1 31.85 -1.22 -28.68
C GLU A 1 30.72 -1.65 -29.61
N SER A 2 29.46 -1.45 -29.22
CA SER A 2 28.29 -1.86 -30.02
C SER A 2 27.13 -0.86 -29.89
N ALA A 3 25.99 -1.16 -30.51
CA ALA A 3 24.78 -0.39 -30.28
C ALA A 3 24.38 -0.34 -28.78
N ARG A 4 24.66 -1.37 -27.98
CA ARG A 4 24.15 -1.49 -26.61
C ARG A 4 25.10 -1.02 -25.53
N TRP A 5 26.38 -0.88 -25.85
CA TRP A 5 27.41 -0.62 -24.86
C TRP A 5 28.64 0.05 -25.47
N ARG A 6 29.34 0.83 -24.65
CA ARG A 6 30.65 1.41 -24.92
C ARG A 6 31.55 1.29 -23.68
N THR A 7 32.83 1.61 -23.80
CA THR A 7 33.73 1.74 -22.64
C THR A 7 33.88 3.21 -22.22
N GLY A 8 34.60 3.45 -21.12
CA GLY A 8 34.83 4.79 -20.56
C GLY A 8 33.85 5.16 -19.44
N GLU A 9 33.76 6.46 -19.14
CA GLU A 9 32.91 6.99 -18.07
C GLU A 9 31.46 7.21 -18.54
N PRO A 10 30.45 6.95 -17.68
CA PRO A 10 29.05 7.21 -18.00
C PRO A 10 28.75 8.72 -18.02
N ALA A 11 28.02 9.15 -19.05
CA ALA A 11 27.44 10.49 -19.16
C ALA A 11 25.97 10.48 -18.72
N ALA A 12 25.32 11.66 -18.78
CA ALA A 12 23.90 11.78 -18.45
C ALA A 12 23.04 10.88 -19.35
N GLY A 13 22.19 10.05 -18.74
CA GLY A 13 21.35 9.08 -19.45
C GLY A 13 21.99 7.71 -19.68
N GLU A 14 23.23 7.54 -19.22
CA GLU A 14 23.94 6.27 -19.21
C GLU A 14 24.20 5.80 -17.78
N VAL A 15 24.57 4.52 -17.65
CA VAL A 15 24.96 3.90 -16.40
C VAL A 15 26.11 2.93 -16.65
N ALA A 16 27.04 2.85 -15.69
CA ALA A 16 28.08 1.84 -15.69
C ALA A 16 27.55 0.54 -15.08
N LEU A 17 27.74 -0.58 -15.78
CA LEU A 17 27.44 -1.92 -15.30
C LEU A 17 28.75 -2.70 -15.17
N ALA A 18 28.93 -3.34 -14.03
CA ALA A 18 30.10 -4.16 -13.76
C ALA A 18 29.74 -5.46 -13.03
N GLY A 19 30.51 -6.51 -13.29
CA GLY A 19 30.46 -7.74 -12.51
C GLY A 19 30.51 -9.04 -13.33
N PRO A 20 30.44 -10.20 -12.67
CA PRO A 20 30.68 -11.51 -13.31
C PRO A 20 29.71 -11.86 -14.45
N ARG A 21 28.56 -11.19 -14.52
CA ARG A 21 27.54 -11.40 -15.57
C ARG A 21 27.69 -10.43 -16.75
N VAL A 22 28.62 -9.48 -16.67
CA VAL A 22 28.94 -8.55 -17.76
C VAL A 22 30.00 -9.23 -18.63
N LEU A 23 29.58 -9.93 -19.67
CA LEU A 23 30.49 -10.72 -20.51
C LEU A 23 31.22 -9.91 -21.58
N LEU A 24 31.04 -8.59 -21.59
CA LEU A 24 31.56 -7.64 -22.57
C LEU A 24 32.41 -6.59 -21.85
N GLY A 25 33.31 -5.91 -22.58
CA GLY A 25 34.13 -4.83 -22.01
C GLY A 25 34.94 -5.26 -20.77
N ASP A 26 35.46 -6.48 -20.76
CA ASP A 26 36.25 -7.02 -19.65
C ASP A 26 35.53 -6.99 -18.28
N GLY A 27 34.22 -7.19 -18.27
CA GLY A 27 33.43 -7.18 -17.04
C GLY A 27 32.88 -5.82 -16.65
N HIS A 28 33.12 -4.77 -17.46
CA HIS A 28 32.69 -3.41 -17.19
C HIS A 28 32.28 -2.68 -18.47
N VAL A 29 31.04 -2.18 -18.53
CA VAL A 29 30.51 -1.46 -19.70
C VAL A 29 29.68 -0.25 -19.29
N VAL A 30 29.58 0.74 -20.19
CA VAL A 30 28.62 1.84 -20.09
C VAL A 30 27.46 1.59 -21.06
N VAL A 31 26.24 1.65 -20.54
CA VAL A 31 25.01 1.39 -21.29
C VAL A 31 24.02 2.55 -21.14
N PRO A 32 23.26 2.92 -22.19
CA PRO A 32 22.23 3.94 -22.07
C PRO A 32 20.97 3.35 -21.45
N TRP A 33 20.43 3.99 -20.41
CA TRP A 33 19.10 3.68 -19.87
C TRP A 33 18.01 4.54 -20.53
N ARG A 34 18.38 5.70 -21.07
CA ARG A 34 17.50 6.52 -21.91
C ARG A 34 17.43 5.97 -23.33
N GLU A 35 16.22 5.89 -23.88
CA GLU A 35 15.98 5.30 -25.21
C GLU A 35 16.36 6.21 -26.38
N ASP A 36 16.57 7.50 -26.12
CA ASP A 36 16.96 8.49 -27.13
C ASP A 36 18.47 8.54 -27.38
N ILE A 37 19.28 7.94 -26.52
CA ILE A 37 20.74 7.80 -26.71
C ILE A 37 21.02 6.63 -27.65
N ARG A 38 21.86 6.86 -28.67
CA ARG A 38 22.28 5.83 -29.63
C ARG A 38 23.76 5.93 -29.93
N TYR A 39 24.50 4.84 -29.70
CA TYR A 39 25.92 4.76 -30.08
C TYR A 39 26.12 4.44 -31.56
N THR A 40 25.12 3.86 -32.21
CA THR A 40 25.16 3.52 -33.64
C THR A 40 23.85 3.88 -34.34
N ARG A 41 23.77 3.69 -35.66
CA ARG A 41 22.54 3.98 -36.44
C ARG A 41 21.34 3.20 -35.90
N ARG A 42 20.15 3.82 -35.97
CA ARG A 42 18.88 3.23 -35.51
C ARG A 42 18.60 1.90 -36.21
N ARG A 43 18.31 0.88 -35.40
CA ARG A 43 17.80 -0.42 -35.85
C ARG A 43 16.43 -0.67 -35.20
N SER A 44 15.55 -1.40 -35.88
CA SER A 44 14.21 -1.72 -35.35
C SER A 44 14.31 -2.54 -34.06
N GLY A 45 13.45 -2.25 -33.08
CA GLY A 45 13.41 -2.95 -31.79
C GLY A 45 14.53 -2.60 -30.81
N TYR A 46 15.33 -1.57 -31.10
CA TYR A 46 16.41 -1.13 -30.21
C TYR A 46 15.98 0.11 -29.39
N HIS A 47 15.92 -0.11 -28.07
CA HIS A 47 15.46 0.88 -27.07
C HIS A 47 16.57 1.34 -26.11
N GLY A 48 17.85 1.07 -26.43
CA GLY A 48 18.99 1.40 -25.57
C GLY A 48 19.76 0.16 -25.12
N GLY A 49 20.57 0.29 -24.07
CA GLY A 49 21.34 -0.82 -23.51
C GLY A 49 20.74 -1.37 -22.22
N ALA A 50 20.24 -0.50 -21.34
CA ALA A 50 19.61 -0.85 -20.07
C ALA A 50 18.34 -0.03 -19.79
N SER A 51 17.59 0.31 -20.83
CA SER A 51 16.25 0.87 -20.64
C SER A 51 15.32 -0.16 -19.99
N LEU A 52 14.24 0.31 -19.37
CA LEU A 52 13.26 -0.59 -18.75
C LEU A 52 12.64 -1.56 -19.76
N ALA A 53 12.47 -1.16 -21.02
CA ALA A 53 11.98 -2.02 -22.07
C ALA A 53 12.92 -3.20 -22.41
N GLU A 54 14.23 -3.05 -22.21
CA GLU A 54 15.22 -4.11 -22.45
C GLU A 54 15.49 -4.94 -21.18
N MET A 55 15.31 -4.35 -19.98
CA MET A 55 15.64 -4.99 -18.70
C MET A 55 14.45 -5.66 -18.00
N ALA A 56 13.22 -5.18 -18.23
CA ALA A 56 12.04 -5.76 -17.61
C ALA A 56 11.45 -6.85 -18.51
N VAL A 57 11.40 -8.08 -17.99
CA VAL A 57 10.73 -9.21 -18.64
C VAL A 57 9.47 -9.54 -17.84
N PRO A 58 8.25 -9.21 -18.34
CA PRO A 58 7.03 -9.55 -17.63
C PRO A 58 6.80 -11.06 -17.70
N ILE A 59 6.55 -11.67 -16.54
CA ILE A 59 6.02 -13.04 -16.46
C ILE A 59 4.53 -12.92 -16.18
N LEU A 60 3.72 -13.43 -17.10
CA LEU A 60 2.27 -13.41 -16.99
C LEU A 60 1.77 -14.82 -16.69
N VAL A 61 0.91 -14.94 -15.67
CA VAL A 61 0.19 -16.18 -15.35
C VAL A 61 -1.29 -15.93 -15.55
N LEU A 62 -1.90 -16.70 -16.46
CA LEU A 62 -3.31 -16.62 -16.80
C LEU A 62 -4.03 -17.82 -16.20
N LEU A 63 -5.08 -17.56 -15.42
CA LEU A 63 -5.89 -18.59 -14.77
C LEU A 63 -7.36 -18.43 -15.21
N PRO A 64 -8.08 -19.52 -15.52
CA PRO A 64 -9.51 -19.44 -15.89
C PRO A 64 -10.42 -19.02 -14.73
N SER A 65 -10.07 -19.40 -13.50
CA SER A 65 -10.72 -18.97 -12.25
C SER A 65 -9.70 -18.99 -11.11
N VAL A 66 -9.95 -18.19 -10.08
CA VAL A 66 -9.20 -18.22 -8.81
C VAL A 66 -9.33 -19.56 -8.08
N ASP A 67 -10.40 -20.32 -8.33
CA ASP A 67 -10.61 -21.65 -7.74
C ASP A 67 -9.63 -22.70 -8.28
N LEU A 68 -8.97 -22.41 -9.40
CA LEU A 68 -8.03 -23.31 -10.08
C LEU A 68 -6.57 -22.96 -9.79
N LEU A 69 -6.31 -22.28 -8.66
CA LEU A 69 -4.94 -21.97 -8.24
C LEU A 69 -4.12 -23.26 -8.03
N PRO A 70 -2.89 -23.35 -8.57
CA PRO A 70 -2.02 -24.48 -8.30
C PRO A 70 -1.71 -24.61 -6.80
N ALA A 71 -1.44 -25.83 -6.36
CA ALA A 71 -1.08 -26.09 -4.97
C ALA A 71 0.12 -25.22 -4.54
N GLY A 72 -0.02 -24.55 -3.38
CA GLY A 72 1.00 -23.65 -2.83
C GLY A 72 0.98 -22.21 -3.38
N TRP A 73 0.09 -21.89 -4.32
CA TRP A 73 -0.07 -20.53 -4.83
C TRP A 73 -1.11 -19.76 -4.02
N SER A 74 -0.90 -18.46 -3.88
CA SER A 74 -1.87 -17.54 -3.30
C SER A 74 -1.90 -16.24 -4.09
N VAL A 75 -3.09 -15.63 -4.22
CA VAL A 75 -3.23 -14.31 -4.83
C VAL A 75 -2.76 -13.26 -3.83
N ILE A 76 -1.81 -12.44 -4.24
CA ILE A 76 -1.31 -11.34 -3.43
C ILE A 76 -2.04 -10.06 -3.84
N ALA A 77 -2.44 -9.28 -2.84
CA ALA A 77 -3.02 -7.95 -3.04
C ALA A 77 -2.06 -7.07 -3.87
N PRO A 78 -2.51 -6.39 -4.94
CA PRO A 78 -1.68 -5.47 -5.71
C PRO A 78 -1.01 -4.40 -4.84
N GLU A 79 -1.69 -3.96 -3.78
CA GLU A 79 -1.18 -2.98 -2.81
C GLU A 79 0.09 -3.44 -2.08
N SER A 80 0.32 -4.75 -2.00
CA SER A 80 1.51 -5.32 -1.34
C SER A 80 2.70 -5.49 -2.29
N THR A 81 2.50 -5.41 -3.61
CA THR A 81 3.52 -5.73 -4.61
C THR A 81 3.81 -4.60 -5.59
N VAL A 82 2.82 -3.75 -5.86
CA VAL A 82 2.96 -2.62 -6.75
C VAL A 82 3.64 -1.48 -5.98
N PRO A 83 4.78 -0.96 -6.45
CA PRO A 83 5.41 0.19 -5.81
C PRO A 83 4.50 1.42 -5.85
N ASP A 84 4.51 2.21 -4.77
CA ASP A 84 3.64 3.38 -4.63
C ASP A 84 3.72 4.34 -5.84
N TRP A 85 4.93 4.54 -6.38
CA TRP A 85 5.20 5.42 -7.53
C TRP A 85 4.52 4.98 -8.83
N TRP A 86 4.09 3.72 -8.96
CA TRP A 86 3.37 3.22 -10.14
C TRP A 86 1.92 3.73 -10.18
N THR A 87 1.33 3.99 -9.01
CA THR A 87 -0.09 4.33 -8.88
C THR A 87 -0.38 5.82 -9.03
N GLY A 88 0.65 6.66 -9.23
CA GLY A 88 0.52 8.11 -9.22
C GLY A 88 0.10 8.68 -7.86
N ARG A 89 0.09 7.85 -6.81
CA ARG A 89 -0.15 8.28 -5.43
C ARG A 89 1.01 9.16 -4.98
N PRO A 90 0.76 10.31 -4.33
CA PRO A 90 1.81 10.98 -3.58
C PRO A 90 2.31 9.97 -2.55
N VAL A 91 3.58 9.57 -2.68
CA VAL A 91 4.23 8.75 -1.66
C VAL A 91 4.19 9.57 -0.38
N ALA A 92 3.34 9.19 0.57
CA ALA A 92 3.40 9.77 1.89
C ALA A 92 4.82 9.51 2.40
N GLU A 93 5.59 10.58 2.58
CA GLU A 93 6.97 10.50 3.04
C GLU A 93 6.97 9.73 4.35
N ARG A 94 7.46 8.48 4.31
CA ARG A 94 7.53 7.64 5.49
C ARG A 94 8.32 8.43 6.52
N PRO A 95 7.76 8.75 7.70
CA PRO A 95 8.47 9.56 8.68
C PRO A 95 9.79 8.86 8.93
N ALA A 96 10.90 9.60 8.78
CA ALA A 96 12.21 9.09 9.09
C ALA A 96 12.16 8.45 10.49
N PRO A 97 12.74 7.25 10.68
CA PRO A 97 12.71 6.60 11.99
C PRO A 97 13.29 7.58 13.01
N ILE A 98 12.44 8.02 13.94
CA ILE A 98 12.84 8.89 15.05
C ILE A 98 13.96 8.15 15.76
N THR A 99 15.18 8.62 15.56
CA THR A 99 16.34 8.07 16.24
C THR A 99 16.12 8.40 17.71
N LYS A 100 15.83 7.38 18.52
CA LYS A 100 15.66 7.54 19.96
C LYS A 100 16.98 8.06 20.52
N VAL A 101 17.08 9.36 20.71
CA VAL A 101 18.18 9.97 21.47
C VAL A 101 17.97 9.51 22.91
N THR A 102 18.82 8.58 23.36
CA THR A 102 18.87 8.15 24.75
C THR A 102 19.20 9.37 25.62
N PRO A 103 18.37 9.72 26.61
CA PRO A 103 18.67 10.86 27.47
C PRO A 103 19.88 10.51 28.33
N ARG A 104 20.93 11.33 28.21
CA ARG A 104 22.14 11.23 29.03
C ARG A 104 21.75 11.52 30.48
N ARG A 105 21.83 10.48 31.32
CA ARG A 105 21.57 10.54 32.77
C ARG A 105 22.39 11.67 33.39
N ARG A 106 21.72 12.70 33.90
CA ARG A 106 22.32 13.72 34.78
C ARG A 106 21.95 13.33 36.21
N ASN A 107 22.96 13.10 37.05
CA ASN A 107 22.75 12.80 38.47
C ASN A 107 22.07 14.01 39.15
N PRO A 108 21.01 13.80 39.95
CA PRO A 108 20.45 14.85 40.78
C PRO A 108 21.11 14.85 42.17
N VAL A 109 21.54 16.02 42.62
CA VAL A 109 21.71 16.33 44.05
C VAL A 109 20.37 16.89 44.51
N ALA A 110 19.85 16.34 45.62
CA ALA A 110 18.57 16.69 46.21
C ALA A 110 18.57 18.12 46.78
N ASP A 111 17.47 18.87 46.62
CA ASP A 111 16.69 19.32 47.80
C ASP A 111 15.28 19.84 47.44
N THR A 112 14.34 19.48 48.32
CA THR A 112 13.03 20.01 48.75
C THR A 112 11.88 20.49 47.82
N ASP A 113 10.71 19.93 48.17
CA ASP A 113 9.32 20.43 48.16
C ASP A 113 8.61 20.81 46.86
N GLY A 114 7.75 19.87 46.43
CA GLY A 114 6.72 20.02 45.41
C GLY A 114 5.67 18.91 45.54
N LEU A 115 4.67 19.17 46.36
CA LEU A 115 3.50 18.37 46.69
C LEU A 115 2.71 17.93 45.43
N PHE A 116 2.52 16.61 45.24
CA PHE A 116 1.62 15.94 44.29
C PHE A 116 1.41 16.59 42.91
N GLU A 117 2.25 16.22 41.92
CA GLU A 117 1.90 16.37 40.50
C GLU A 117 1.67 14.98 39.90
N VAL A 118 0.40 14.59 39.80
CA VAL A 118 -0.02 13.43 39.02
C VAL A 118 0.22 13.79 37.55
N PRO A 119 0.95 12.98 36.76
CA PRO A 119 1.08 13.25 35.34
C PRO A 119 -0.31 13.17 34.73
N GLU A 120 -0.83 14.31 34.29
CA GLU A 120 -2.06 14.36 33.52
C GLU A 120 -1.84 13.50 32.25
N PRO A 121 -2.67 12.48 31.99
CA PRO A 121 -2.50 11.65 30.81
C PRO A 121 -2.64 12.54 29.59
N ALA A 122 -1.63 12.51 28.71
CA ALA A 122 -1.66 13.20 27.44
C ALA A 122 -3.01 12.96 26.75
N PRO A 123 -3.66 13.99 26.19
CA PRO A 123 -4.97 13.83 25.57
C PRO A 123 -4.88 12.74 24.51
N ALA A 124 -5.78 11.75 24.62
CA ALA A 124 -5.86 10.67 23.66
C ALA A 124 -5.97 11.27 22.25
N PRO A 125 -5.27 10.71 21.25
CA PRO A 125 -5.37 11.20 19.88
C PRO A 125 -6.84 11.23 19.46
N PRO A 126 -7.25 12.22 18.64
CA PRO A 126 -8.63 12.33 18.19
C PRO A 126 -9.07 11.01 17.56
N ALA A 127 -10.26 10.54 17.91
CA ALA A 127 -10.79 9.29 17.42
C ALA A 127 -10.82 9.29 15.89
N SER A 128 -10.25 8.25 15.27
CA SER A 128 -10.23 8.10 13.82
C SER A 128 -11.65 8.03 13.24
N LEU A 129 -11.80 8.29 11.95
CA LEU A 129 -13.10 8.17 11.28
C LEU A 129 -13.66 6.75 11.44
N GLY A 130 -12.85 5.71 11.26
CA GLY A 130 -13.25 4.32 11.47
C GLY A 130 -13.73 4.06 12.89
N SER A 131 -13.06 4.63 13.90
CA SER A 131 -13.46 4.52 15.30
C SER A 131 -14.84 5.16 15.57
N ARG A 132 -15.09 6.35 15.00
CA ARG A 132 -16.39 7.03 15.09
C ARG A 132 -17.50 6.23 14.41
N VAL A 133 -17.24 5.66 13.23
CA VAL A 133 -18.20 4.83 12.48
C VAL A 133 -18.63 3.62 13.30
N VAL A 134 -17.67 2.83 13.81
CA VAL A 134 -18.00 1.60 14.55
C VAL A 134 -18.59 1.87 15.94
N ALA A 135 -18.50 3.10 16.45
CA ALA A 135 -19.13 3.52 17.71
C ALA A 135 -20.54 4.10 17.51
N SER A 136 -20.97 4.31 16.26
CA SER A 136 -22.27 4.92 15.97
C SER A 136 -23.46 3.99 16.28
N PRO A 137 -24.64 4.55 16.62
CA PRO A 137 -25.87 3.78 16.77
C PRO A 137 -26.27 3.04 15.48
N VAL A 138 -26.00 3.64 14.32
CA VAL A 138 -26.31 3.05 13.00
C VAL A 138 -25.53 1.75 12.79
N TYR A 139 -24.24 1.74 13.15
CA TYR A 139 -23.42 0.54 13.08
C TYR A 139 -23.90 -0.57 14.02
N ASP A 140 -24.36 -0.21 15.23
CA ASP A 140 -24.93 -1.16 16.19
C ASP A 140 -26.17 -1.87 15.63
N VAL A 141 -27.02 -1.15 14.91
CA VAL A 141 -28.20 -1.71 14.24
C VAL A 141 -27.76 -2.66 13.13
N GLN A 142 -26.88 -2.23 12.23
CA GLN A 142 -26.41 -3.08 11.11
C GLN A 142 -25.76 -4.37 11.60
N ARG A 143 -24.89 -4.27 12.62
CA ARG A 143 -24.15 -5.43 13.14
C ARG A 143 -25.06 -6.54 13.67
N LYS A 144 -26.25 -6.22 14.19
CA LYS A 144 -27.21 -7.24 14.67
C LYS A 144 -27.73 -8.15 13.56
N PHE A 145 -27.75 -7.67 12.32
CA PHE A 145 -28.24 -8.42 11.15
C PHE A 145 -27.12 -9.10 10.35
N VAL A 146 -25.86 -9.01 10.81
CA VAL A 146 -24.70 -9.63 10.17
C VAL A 146 -24.15 -10.76 11.04
N PRO A 147 -24.52 -12.03 10.75
CA PRO A 147 -23.99 -13.17 11.49
C PRO A 147 -22.48 -13.28 11.26
N ARG A 148 -21.71 -13.56 12.32
CA ARG A 148 -20.24 -13.67 12.28
C ARG A 148 -19.56 -12.42 11.68
N ALA A 149 -20.06 -11.24 12.01
CA ALA A 149 -19.43 -9.97 11.65
C ALA A 149 -17.95 -9.92 12.12
N PRO A 150 -17.03 -9.29 11.35
CA PRO A 150 -15.70 -8.95 11.85
C PRO A 150 -15.76 -8.12 13.14
N ASP A 151 -14.66 -8.12 13.88
CA ASP A 151 -14.56 -7.36 15.13
C ASP A 151 -14.57 -5.86 14.85
N ARG A 152 -15.13 -5.06 15.78
CA ARG A 152 -15.20 -3.59 15.62
C ARG A 152 -13.84 -2.96 15.32
N PRO A 153 -12.75 -3.31 16.04
CA PRO A 153 -11.44 -2.73 15.75
C PRO A 153 -10.95 -3.06 14.34
N ALA A 154 -11.26 -4.25 13.83
CA ALA A 154 -10.89 -4.68 12.48
C ALA A 154 -11.65 -3.87 11.40
N VAL A 155 -12.94 -3.59 11.62
CA VAL A 155 -13.73 -2.76 10.70
C VAL A 155 -13.30 -1.29 10.78
N ALA A 156 -13.01 -0.77 11.97
CA ALA A 156 -12.47 0.59 12.13
C ALA A 156 -11.14 0.76 11.37
N ALA A 157 -10.21 -0.18 11.58
CA ALA A 157 -8.92 -0.18 10.89
C ALA A 157 -9.08 -0.28 9.36
N LEU A 158 -10.04 -1.08 8.87
CA LEU A 158 -10.35 -1.15 7.45
C LEU A 158 -10.81 0.21 6.91
N VAL A 159 -11.73 0.90 7.58
CA VAL A 159 -12.22 2.22 7.15
C VAL A 159 -11.07 3.22 7.11
N ASP A 160 -10.23 3.27 8.16
CA ASP A 160 -9.09 4.18 8.21
C ASP A 160 -8.04 3.87 7.12
N THR A 161 -7.84 2.59 6.81
CA THR A 161 -6.95 2.15 5.72
C THR A 161 -7.51 2.56 4.36
N LEU A 162 -8.81 2.37 4.13
CA LEU A 162 -9.48 2.82 2.91
C LEU A 162 -9.36 4.33 2.74
N VAL A 163 -9.60 5.13 3.79
CA VAL A 163 -9.44 6.60 3.75
C VAL A 163 -8.01 6.98 3.40
N SER A 164 -7.03 6.34 4.04
CA SER A 164 -5.60 6.56 3.76
C SER A 164 -5.19 6.14 2.34
N ALA A 165 -5.95 5.22 1.73
CA ALA A 165 -5.73 4.70 0.38
C ALA A 165 -6.59 5.40 -0.70
N ASP A 166 -7.05 6.63 -0.47
CA ASP A 166 -7.94 7.40 -1.36
C ASP A 166 -9.25 6.67 -1.67
N GLY A 167 -9.78 5.98 -0.65
CA GLY A 167 -11.01 5.23 -0.70
C GLY A 167 -10.95 3.95 -1.55
N ARG A 168 -9.78 3.45 -1.97
CA ARG A 168 -9.68 2.30 -2.90
C ARG A 168 -8.75 1.20 -2.42
N MET A 169 -9.25 -0.05 -2.44
CA MET A 169 -8.49 -1.27 -2.13
C MET A 169 -9.00 -2.46 -2.95
N SER A 170 -8.18 -3.48 -3.16
CA SER A 170 -8.59 -4.77 -3.74
C SER A 170 -9.41 -5.61 -2.76
N PRO A 171 -10.30 -6.51 -3.23
CA PRO A 171 -11.03 -7.43 -2.35
C PRO A 171 -10.12 -8.25 -1.42
N VAL A 172 -8.96 -8.68 -1.93
CA VAL A 172 -7.95 -9.41 -1.16
C VAL A 172 -7.37 -8.55 -0.03
N ALA A 173 -7.08 -7.28 -0.31
CA ALA A 173 -6.60 -6.34 0.71
C ALA A 173 -7.67 -6.06 1.78
N VAL A 174 -8.94 -5.97 1.40
CA VAL A 174 -10.05 -5.85 2.37
C VAL A 174 -10.12 -7.08 3.28
N ALA A 175 -10.04 -8.29 2.71
CA ALA A 175 -10.05 -9.53 3.48
C ALA A 175 -8.87 -9.62 4.46
N ALA A 176 -7.68 -9.20 4.02
CA ALA A 176 -6.50 -9.13 4.88
C ALA A 176 -6.66 -8.10 6.02
N ALA A 177 -7.16 -6.90 5.71
CA ALA A 177 -7.34 -5.82 6.68
C ALA A 177 -8.30 -6.19 7.83
N VAL A 178 -9.30 -7.02 7.56
CA VAL A 178 -10.23 -7.51 8.61
C VAL A 178 -9.79 -8.83 9.25
N GLY A 179 -8.55 -9.28 9.02
CA GLY A 179 -7.98 -10.49 9.62
C GLY A 179 -8.54 -11.80 9.05
N ARG A 180 -9.07 -11.78 7.81
CA ARG A 180 -9.72 -12.92 7.15
C ARG A 180 -9.07 -13.28 5.81
N ALA A 181 -7.75 -13.14 5.70
CA ALA A 181 -6.99 -13.37 4.46
C ALA A 181 -7.13 -14.79 3.87
N SER A 182 -7.48 -15.79 4.68
CA SER A 182 -7.70 -17.18 4.23
C SER A 182 -9.14 -17.49 3.80
N ARG A 183 -10.05 -16.50 3.88
CA ARG A 183 -11.44 -16.62 3.43
C ARG A 183 -11.57 -16.11 2.01
N ASP A 184 -12.62 -16.54 1.33
CA ASP A 184 -13.03 -15.99 0.04
C ASP A 184 -13.19 -14.45 0.13
N PRO A 185 -12.37 -13.67 -0.59
CA PRO A 185 -12.41 -12.21 -0.56
C PRO A 185 -13.78 -11.63 -0.89
N ASP A 186 -14.50 -12.21 -1.85
CA ASP A 186 -15.79 -11.69 -2.30
C ASP A 186 -16.85 -11.84 -1.20
N PHE A 187 -16.84 -12.98 -0.50
CA PHE A 187 -17.67 -13.20 0.67
C PHE A 187 -17.36 -12.22 1.80
N VAL A 188 -16.07 -11.92 2.04
CA VAL A 188 -15.67 -10.96 3.07
C VAL A 188 -16.11 -9.55 2.70
N VAL A 189 -15.91 -9.12 1.46
CA VAL A 189 -16.38 -7.81 0.97
C VAL A 189 -17.90 -7.70 1.11
N ALA A 190 -18.66 -8.72 0.70
CA ALA A 190 -20.12 -8.73 0.86
C ALA A 190 -20.53 -8.63 2.35
N THR A 191 -19.79 -9.25 3.25
CA THR A 191 -20.02 -9.15 4.69
C THR A 191 -19.78 -7.73 5.20
N VAL A 192 -18.72 -7.05 4.75
CA VAL A 192 -18.43 -5.66 5.13
C VAL A 192 -19.45 -4.70 4.50
N GLN A 193 -19.87 -4.93 3.24
CA GLN A 193 -20.93 -4.15 2.62
C GLN A 193 -22.23 -4.21 3.42
N ARG A 194 -22.60 -5.36 3.98
CA ARG A 194 -23.76 -5.48 4.87
C ARG A 194 -23.63 -4.72 6.19
N LEU A 195 -22.40 -4.40 6.62
CA LEU A 195 -22.17 -3.59 7.82
C LEU A 195 -22.19 -2.09 7.52
N LEU A 196 -21.75 -1.68 6.33
CA LEU A 196 -21.52 -0.28 5.99
C LEU A 196 -22.59 0.32 5.06
N ASN A 197 -23.24 -0.48 4.21
CA ASN A 197 -24.27 0.01 3.29
C ASN A 197 -25.62 0.09 4.00
N VAL A 198 -26.01 1.28 4.39
CA VAL A 198 -27.28 1.53 5.09
C VAL A 198 -28.39 1.75 4.06
N GLU A 199 -29.52 1.05 4.25
CA GLU A 199 -30.71 1.16 3.40
C GLU A 199 -30.45 0.92 1.89
N GLY A 200 -29.43 0.14 1.57
CA GLY A 200 -29.07 -0.21 0.20
C GLY A 200 -28.24 0.84 -0.54
N TYR A 201 -27.91 1.97 0.09
CA TYR A 201 -27.01 2.95 -0.50
C TYR A 201 -25.54 2.48 -0.42
N PRO A 202 -24.77 2.56 -1.51
CA PRO A 202 -23.46 1.93 -1.60
C PRO A 202 -22.36 2.83 -0.99
N VAL A 203 -22.26 2.85 0.34
CA VAL A 203 -21.10 3.41 1.05
C VAL A 203 -19.81 2.69 0.64
N LEU A 204 -19.89 1.36 0.52
CA LEU A 204 -18.85 0.49 0.00
C LEU A 204 -19.37 -0.22 -1.27
N SER A 205 -18.72 0.03 -2.40
CA SER A 205 -19.06 -0.55 -3.71
C SER A 205 -17.91 -1.37 -4.29
N VAL A 206 -18.22 -2.35 -5.13
CA VAL A 206 -17.21 -3.09 -5.91
C VAL A 206 -17.30 -2.65 -7.37
N GLU A 207 -16.21 -2.10 -7.90
CA GLU A 207 -16.07 -1.64 -9.27
C GLU A 207 -15.29 -2.68 -10.09
N GLY A 208 -15.91 -3.14 -11.19
CA GLY A 208 -15.31 -4.10 -12.12
C GLY A 208 -14.87 -5.43 -11.48
N GLY A 209 -15.39 -5.79 -10.30
CA GLY A 209 -14.99 -6.98 -9.54
C GLY A 209 -13.58 -6.93 -8.97
N ARG A 210 -12.86 -5.81 -9.10
CA ARG A 210 -11.42 -5.73 -8.81
C ARG A 210 -11.06 -4.66 -7.79
N THR A 211 -11.93 -3.69 -7.58
CA THR A 211 -11.67 -2.56 -6.69
C THR A 211 -12.86 -2.31 -5.80
N VAL A 212 -12.63 -2.37 -4.49
CA VAL A 212 -13.56 -1.90 -3.46
C VAL A 212 -13.35 -0.40 -3.30
N ARG A 213 -14.42 0.37 -3.42
CA ARG A 213 -14.45 1.83 -3.26
C ARG A 213 -15.27 2.23 -2.06
N LEU A 214 -14.71 3.09 -1.21
CA LEU A 214 -15.38 3.76 -0.10
C LEU A 214 -15.80 5.18 -0.51
N ASN A 215 -17.08 5.49 -0.32
CA ASN A 215 -17.58 6.87 -0.41
C ASN A 215 -17.55 7.51 0.99
N VAL A 216 -16.52 8.31 1.24
CA VAL A 216 -16.29 8.95 2.55
C VAL A 216 -17.39 9.94 2.91
N ASP A 217 -17.89 10.71 1.94
CA ASP A 217 -18.96 11.69 2.18
C ASP A 217 -20.26 11.00 2.59
N LEU A 218 -20.63 9.94 1.87
CA LEU A 218 -21.82 9.16 2.18
C LEU A 218 -21.67 8.41 3.52
N LEU A 219 -20.49 7.87 3.81
CA LEU A 219 -20.19 7.25 5.11
C LEU A 219 -20.42 8.25 6.25
N CYS A 220 -19.89 9.47 6.14
CA CYS A 220 -20.06 10.51 7.13
C CYS A 220 -21.54 10.88 7.33
N GLN A 221 -22.27 11.07 6.23
CA GLN A 221 -23.69 11.40 6.26
C GLN A 221 -24.54 10.30 6.91
N GLN A 222 -24.34 9.03 6.53
CA GLN A 222 -25.19 7.93 7.00
C GLN A 222 -24.91 7.54 8.45
N PHE A 223 -23.64 7.64 8.88
CA PHE A 223 -23.25 7.27 10.24
C PHE A 223 -23.29 8.48 11.20
N GLY A 224 -23.60 9.69 10.70
CA GLY A 224 -23.69 10.91 11.49
C GLY A 224 -22.34 11.33 12.09
N VAL A 225 -21.24 11.07 11.37
CA VAL A 225 -19.86 11.33 11.82
C VAL A 225 -19.21 12.35 10.90
N THR A 226 -18.23 13.07 11.42
CA THR A 226 -17.36 13.96 10.64
C THR A 226 -16.05 13.27 10.29
N THR A 227 -15.34 13.76 9.26
CA THR A 227 -14.00 13.32 8.88
C THR A 227 -12.95 13.66 9.93
#